data_AF-A0A127T490-F1
#
_entry.id   AF-A0A127T490-F1
#
_cell.length_a   1.000
_cell.length_b   1.000
_cell.length_c   1.000
_cell.angle_alpha   90.00
_cell.angle_beta   90.00
_cell.angle_gamma   90.00
#
_symmetry.space_group_name_H-M   'P 1'
#
loop_
_entity.id
_entity.type
_entity.pdbx_description
1 polymer ?
#
loop_
_entity_poly.entity_id
_entity_poly.type
_entity_poly.pdbx_seq_one_letter_code
_entity_poly.pdbx_strand_id
1 'polypeptide(L)'
;MSNNNESIYKKYFSPENLRLAWERMVRSNGKDTKDFFGIDIYASNLDKNLARLSEAIIKGEFKPQRPFKYYEPKASKTHRTKSVLSIEDSLVYQAIANTVAAANYKRLSERRY
;
A
#
# COMPACT_ATOMS: atom_id res chain seq x y z
N MET A 1 -9.52 -16.80 -21.71
CA MET A 1 -9.48 -15.40 -21.21
C MET A 1 -8.63 -15.22 -19.93
N SER A 2 -7.87 -16.23 -19.50
CA SER A 2 -7.18 -16.26 -18.20
C SER A 2 -5.77 -15.63 -18.18
N ASN A 3 -5.08 -15.54 -19.33
CA ASN A 3 -3.64 -15.20 -19.37
C ASN A 3 -3.35 -13.69 -19.21
N ASN A 4 -4.29 -12.81 -19.54
CA ASN A 4 -4.05 -11.36 -19.54
C ASN A 4 -4.14 -10.75 -18.13
N ASN A 5 -5.03 -11.27 -17.29
CA ASN A 5 -5.21 -10.78 -15.93
C ASN A 5 -4.01 -11.13 -15.05
N GLU A 6 -3.46 -12.34 -15.19
CA GLU A 6 -2.27 -12.75 -14.46
C GLU A 6 -1.06 -11.85 -14.79
N SER A 7 -0.91 -11.47 -16.06
CA SER A 7 0.10 -10.51 -16.51
C SER A 7 -0.07 -9.13 -15.84
N ILE A 8 -1.31 -8.64 -15.73
CA ILE A 8 -1.62 -7.38 -15.04
C ILE A 8 -1.30 -7.48 -13.56
N TYR A 9 -1.73 -8.54 -12.87
CA TYR A 9 -1.44 -8.71 -11.44
C TYR A 9 0.05 -8.80 -11.17
N LYS A 10 0.81 -9.54 -11.99
CA LYS A 10 2.29 -9.59 -11.89
C LYS A 10 2.93 -8.22 -12.09
N LYS A 11 2.42 -7.41 -13.01
CA LYS A 11 2.90 -6.04 -13.23
C LYS A 11 2.65 -5.13 -12.02
N TYR A 12 1.46 -5.19 -11.44
CA TYR A 12 1.06 -4.30 -10.35
C TYR A 12 1.61 -4.76 -8.99
N PHE A 13 1.71 -6.06 -8.77
CA PHE A 13 2.03 -6.65 -7.48
C PHE A 13 3.30 -7.51 -7.53
N SER A 14 4.27 -7.12 -8.35
CA SER A 14 5.61 -7.72 -8.31
C SER A 14 6.25 -7.48 -6.93
N PRO A 15 7.10 -8.40 -6.44
CA PRO A 15 7.82 -8.19 -5.18
C PRO A 15 8.58 -6.86 -5.13
N GLU A 16 9.14 -6.42 -6.26
CA GLU A 16 9.83 -5.13 -6.38
C GLU A 16 8.90 -3.94 -6.20
N ASN A 17 7.72 -3.94 -6.84
CA ASN A 17 6.78 -2.83 -6.70
C ASN A 17 6.14 -2.80 -5.30
N LEU A 18 5.91 -3.97 -4.70
CA LEU A 18 5.46 -4.09 -3.31
C LEU A 18 6.52 -3.60 -2.32
N ARG A 19 7.82 -3.84 -2.60
CA ARG A 19 8.92 -3.30 -1.80
C ARG A 19 8.98 -1.78 -1.89
N LEU A 20 8.84 -1.21 -3.09
CA LEU A 20 8.73 0.24 -3.27
C LEU A 20 7.51 0.80 -2.54
N ALA A 21 6.38 0.09 -2.58
CA ALA A 21 5.17 0.47 -1.85
C ALA A 21 5.41 0.49 -0.32
N TRP A 22 6.11 -0.50 0.22
CA TRP A 22 6.53 -0.55 1.62
C TRP A 22 7.39 0.65 2.00
N GLU A 23 8.45 0.92 1.24
CA GLU A 23 9.35 2.04 1.52
C GLU A 23 8.63 3.39 1.53
N ARG A 24 7.69 3.59 0.60
CA ARG A 24 6.87 4.81 0.54
C ARG A 24 5.93 4.92 1.74
N MET A 25 5.28 3.82 2.12
CA MET A 25 4.35 3.77 3.26
C MET A 25 5.08 4.03 4.60
N VAL A 26 6.25 3.43 4.82
CA VAL A 26 7.03 3.67 6.04
C VAL A 26 7.51 5.13 6.12
N ARG A 27 7.95 5.70 5.00
CA ARG A 27 8.44 7.09 4.95
C ARG A 27 7.34 8.13 5.04
N SER A 28 6.11 7.81 4.64
CA SER A 28 4.97 8.72 4.73
C SER A 28 4.31 8.74 6.10
N ASN A 29 4.48 7.67 6.90
CA ASN A 29 4.03 7.66 8.28
C ASN A 29 4.89 8.63 9.10
N GLY A 30 4.24 9.60 9.74
CA GLY A 30 4.90 10.57 10.62
C GLY A 30 5.50 9.89 11.85
N LYS A 31 6.54 10.50 12.44
CA LYS A 31 7.19 10.03 13.67
C LYS A 31 6.24 9.87 14.87
N ASP A 32 5.05 10.47 14.80
CA ASP A 32 4.08 10.51 15.90
C ASP A 32 3.16 9.28 15.96
N THR A 33 3.14 8.45 14.91
CA THR A 33 2.45 7.17 14.95
C THR A 33 3.31 6.18 15.73
N LYS A 34 2.97 5.89 17.00
CA LYS A 34 3.47 4.67 17.68
C LYS A 34 3.24 3.47 16.75
N ASP A 35 3.98 2.39 16.95
CA ASP A 35 3.76 1.12 16.24
C ASP A 35 2.41 0.47 16.62
N PHE A 36 1.32 1.17 16.35
CA PHE A 36 -0.06 0.75 16.57
C PHE A 36 -0.46 -0.35 15.58
N PHE A 37 0.34 -0.57 14.54
CA PHE A 37 -0.06 -1.35 13.37
C PHE A 37 0.88 -2.52 13.06
N GLY A 38 1.92 -2.74 13.87
CA GLY A 38 2.87 -3.85 13.72
C GLY A 38 3.81 -3.67 12.54
N ILE A 39 4.21 -2.43 12.23
CA ILE A 39 5.19 -2.10 11.18
C ILE A 39 6.49 -2.82 11.48
N ASP A 40 6.98 -2.80 12.72
CA ASP A 40 8.24 -3.45 13.08
C ASP A 40 8.14 -4.98 12.99
N ILE A 41 6.99 -5.53 13.38
CA ILE A 41 6.68 -6.97 13.25
C ILE A 41 6.65 -7.37 11.77
N TYR A 42 5.98 -6.58 10.92
CA TYR A 42 5.93 -6.86 9.49
C TYR A 42 7.31 -6.73 8.83
N ALA A 43 8.10 -5.74 9.26
CA ALA A 43 9.46 -5.49 8.78
C ALA A 43 10.43 -6.62 9.13
N SER A 44 10.24 -7.30 10.28
CA SER A 44 11.10 -8.39 10.73
C SER A 44 11.25 -9.53 9.72
N ASN A 45 10.23 -9.74 8.88
CA ASN A 45 10.20 -10.76 7.85
C ASN A 45 9.74 -10.18 6.50
N LEU A 46 10.21 -8.96 6.18
CA LEU A 46 9.70 -8.16 5.07
C LEU A 46 9.65 -8.94 3.75
N ASP A 47 10.77 -9.51 3.30
CA ASP A 47 10.84 -10.17 1.98
C ASP A 47 9.88 -11.36 1.88
N LYS A 48 9.76 -12.15 2.95
CA LYS A 48 8.83 -13.28 3.03
C LYS A 48 7.37 -12.79 3.02
N ASN A 49 7.07 -11.72 3.74
CA ASN A 49 5.74 -11.14 3.80
C ASN A 49 5.31 -10.56 2.45
N LEU A 50 6.20 -9.84 1.76
CA LEU A 50 5.93 -9.29 0.43
C LEU A 50 5.76 -10.38 -0.63
N ALA A 51 6.60 -11.42 -0.60
CA ALA A 51 6.47 -12.57 -1.50
C ALA A 51 5.13 -13.29 -1.29
N ARG A 52 4.77 -13.57 -0.03
CA ARG A 52 3.48 -14.18 0.32
C ARG A 52 2.30 -13.32 -0.15
N LEU A 53 2.36 -12.01 0.05
CA LEU A 53 1.31 -11.09 -0.39
C LEU A 53 1.17 -11.07 -1.92
N SER A 54 2.29 -11.01 -2.64
CA SER A 54 2.34 -11.08 -4.10
C SER A 54 1.65 -12.35 -4.61
N GLU A 55 2.05 -13.51 -4.09
CA GLU A 55 1.46 -14.80 -4.47
C GLU A 55 -0.04 -14.86 -4.15
N ALA A 56 -0.44 -14.44 -2.96
CA ALA A 56 -1.84 -14.45 -2.55
C ALA A 56 -2.71 -13.59 -3.48
N ILE A 57 -2.22 -12.43 -3.91
CA ILE A 57 -2.94 -11.57 -4.86
C ILE A 57 -3.03 -12.23 -6.24
N ILE A 58 -1.90 -12.75 -6.75
CA ILE A 58 -1.86 -13.39 -8.07
C ILE A 58 -2.77 -14.62 -8.14
N LYS A 59 -2.83 -15.40 -7.05
CA LYS A 59 -3.71 -16.58 -6.92
C LYS A 59 -5.18 -16.22 -6.62
N GLY A 60 -5.48 -14.96 -6.32
CA GLY A 60 -6.83 -14.50 -5.97
C GLY A 60 -7.27 -14.87 -4.55
N GLU A 61 -6.32 -15.19 -3.68
CA GLU A 61 -6.55 -15.55 -2.26
C GLU A 61 -6.56 -14.33 -1.33
N PHE A 62 -6.03 -13.19 -1.80
CA PHE A 62 -6.04 -11.94 -1.06
C PHE A 62 -7.47 -11.44 -0.82
N LYS A 63 -7.77 -11.08 0.43
CA LYS A 63 -9.07 -10.52 0.84
C LYS A 63 -8.85 -9.18 1.54
N PRO A 64 -9.34 -8.06 0.96
CA PRO A 64 -9.23 -6.75 1.59
C PRO A 64 -9.86 -6.72 2.98
N GLN A 65 -9.25 -6.00 3.91
CA GLN A 65 -9.77 -5.88 5.26
C GLN A 65 -10.52 -4.56 5.46
N ARG A 66 -11.45 -4.57 6.42
CA ARG A 66 -12.17 -3.35 6.80
C ARG A 66 -11.19 -2.42 7.54
N PRO A 67 -11.07 -1.14 7.14
CA PRO A 67 -10.21 -0.19 7.83
C PRO A 67 -10.60 -0.03 9.31
N PHE A 68 -9.61 0.00 10.19
CA PHE A 68 -9.80 0.31 11.61
C PHE A 68 -10.07 1.81 11.78
N LYS A 69 -11.02 2.17 12.63
CA LYS A 69 -11.36 3.57 12.92
C LYS A 69 -10.95 3.92 14.33
N TYR A 70 -10.21 5.02 14.49
CA TYR A 70 -9.91 5.59 15.79
C TYR A 70 -10.23 7.09 15.82
N TYR A 71 -10.38 7.61 17.04
CA TYR A 71 -10.73 8.99 17.29
C TYR A 71 -9.53 9.73 17.87
N GLU A 72 -9.03 10.71 17.13
CA GLU A 72 -7.97 11.59 17.61
C GLU A 72 -8.57 12.93 18.04
N PRO A 73 -8.22 13.45 19.23
CA PRO A 73 -8.65 14.78 19.65
C PRO A 73 -8.10 15.85 18.69
N LYS A 74 -8.98 16.73 18.21
CA LYS A 74 -8.53 17.96 17.54
C LYS A 74 -8.17 19.01 18.59
N ALA A 75 -7.30 19.95 18.21
CA ALA A 75 -7.02 21.15 19.01
C ALA A 75 -8.31 21.92 19.41
N SER A 76 -9.37 21.81 18.61
CA SER A 76 -10.70 22.40 18.85
C SER A 76 -11.61 21.61 19.80
N LYS A 77 -11.10 20.65 20.58
CA LYS A 77 -11.85 19.75 21.49
C LYS A 77 -12.90 18.82 20.85
N THR A 78 -13.01 18.81 19.52
CA THR A 78 -13.83 17.83 18.78
C THR A 78 -12.97 16.66 18.31
N HIS A 79 -13.56 15.50 18.00
CA HIS A 79 -12.79 14.34 17.53
C HIS A 79 -12.66 14.33 16.00
N ARG A 80 -11.49 13.93 15.49
CA ARG A 80 -11.29 13.54 14.09
C ARG A 80 -11.35 12.02 14.02
N THR A 81 -12.33 11.48 13.29
CA THR A 81 -12.31 10.07 12.93
C THR A 81 -11.21 9.84 11.90
N LYS A 82 -10.22 9.03 12.24
CA LYS A 82 -9.20 8.55 11.31
C LYS A 82 -9.48 7.09 10.98
N SER A 83 -9.45 6.77 9.69
CA SER A 83 -9.53 5.40 9.20
C SER A 83 -8.12 4.96 8.80
N VAL A 84 -7.68 3.81 9.30
CA VAL A 84 -6.37 3.24 8.99
C VAL A 84 -6.56 1.89 8.34
N LEU A 85 -5.86 1.70 7.23
CA LEU A 85 -5.81 0.46 6.50
C LEU A 85 -4.88 -0.53 7.21
N SER A 86 -5.08 -1.82 6.98
CA SER A 86 -4.06 -2.82 7.32
C SER A 86 -2.76 -2.52 6.54
N ILE A 87 -1.63 -3.07 6.99
CA ILE A 87 -0.37 -2.95 6.24
C ILE A 87 -0.55 -3.50 4.83
N GLU A 88 -1.14 -4.69 4.68
CA GLU A 88 -1.31 -5.32 3.37
C GLU A 88 -2.24 -4.52 2.44
N ASP A 89 -3.37 -4.02 2.96
CA ASP A 89 -4.25 -3.15 2.16
C ASP A 89 -3.52 -1.87 1.73
N SER A 90 -2.76 -1.25 2.64
CA SER A 90 -1.97 -0.05 2.35
C SER A 90 -0.95 -0.31 1.24
N LEU A 91 -0.27 -1.45 1.28
CA LEU A 91 0.67 -1.88 0.26
C LEU A 91 -0.02 -2.10 -1.09
N VAL A 92 -1.21 -2.72 -1.11
CA VAL A 92 -1.99 -2.92 -2.33
C VAL A 92 -2.35 -1.58 -2.97
N TYR A 93 -2.93 -0.64 -2.21
CA TYR A 93 -3.27 0.68 -2.73
C TYR A 93 -2.03 1.45 -3.22
N GLN A 94 -0.94 1.40 -2.45
CA GLN A 94 0.29 2.10 -2.82
C GLN A 94 0.94 1.48 -4.07
N ALA A 95 0.92 0.16 -4.24
CA ALA A 95 1.45 -0.51 -5.43
C ALA A 95 0.64 -0.18 -6.70
N ILE A 96 -0.69 -0.08 -6.58
CA ILE A 96 -1.56 0.42 -7.65
C ILE A 96 -1.18 1.87 -7.99
N ALA A 97 -1.05 2.73 -6.98
CA ALA A 97 -0.67 4.12 -7.17
C ALA A 97 0.70 4.27 -7.85
N ASN A 98 1.69 3.46 -7.46
CA ASN A 98 3.02 3.43 -8.09
C ASN A 98 2.91 3.16 -9.60
N THR A 99 2.15 2.14 -9.97
CA THR A 99 2.00 1.71 -11.36
C THR A 99 1.27 2.76 -12.20
N VAL A 100 0.17 3.32 -11.67
CA VAL A 100 -0.61 4.37 -12.33
C VAL A 100 0.22 5.64 -12.48
N ALA A 101 0.95 6.06 -11.44
CA ALA A 101 1.80 7.23 -11.49
C ALA A 101 2.90 7.06 -12.55
N ALA A 102 3.62 5.94 -12.56
CA ALA A 102 4.67 5.68 -13.53
C ALA A 102 4.15 5.68 -14.98
N ALA A 103 2.95 5.12 -15.21
CA ALA A 103 2.34 5.09 -16.54
C ALA A 103 1.91 6.48 -17.05
N ASN A 104 1.50 7.38 -16.15
CA ASN A 104 0.93 8.68 -16.54
C ASN A 104 1.90 9.86 -16.39
N TYR A 105 2.98 9.72 -15.62
CA TYR A 105 3.89 10.83 -15.34
C TYR A 105 4.52 11.44 -16.60
N LYS A 106 4.93 10.61 -17.57
CA LYS A 106 5.50 11.08 -18.86
C LYS A 106 4.53 11.98 -19.64
N ARG A 107 3.23 11.66 -19.62
CA ARG A 107 2.18 12.43 -20.30
C ARG A 107 1.96 13.80 -19.66
N LEU A 108 2.28 13.94 -18.37
CA LEU A 108 2.20 15.22 -17.67
C LEU A 108 3.39 16.12 -17.99
N SER A 109 4.59 15.56 -18.19
CA SER A 109 5.78 16.34 -18.56
C SER A 109 5.72 16.94 -19.97
N GLU A 110 4.94 16.34 -20.88
CA GLU A 110 4.75 16.81 -22.26
C GLU A 110 3.85 18.06 -22.36
N ARG A 111 3.14 18.42 -21.28
CA ARG A 111 2.27 19.61 -21.22
C ARG A 111 2.94 20.85 -20.59
N ARG A 112 4.27 20.85 -20.45
CA ARG A 112 5.00 22.06 -20.05
C ARG A 112 5.00 23.02 -21.24
N TYR A 113 4.22 24.10 -21.10
CA TYR A 113 4.32 25.32 -21.89
C TYR A 113 5.75 25.88 -21.85
#